data_AF-A0A7J7IGM5-F1
#
_entry.id   AF-A0A7J7IGM5-F1
#
_cell.length_a   1.000
_cell.length_b   1.000
_cell.length_c   1.000
_cell.angle_alpha   90.00
_cell.angle_beta   90.00
_cell.angle_gamma   90.00
#
_symmetry.space_group_name_H-M   'P 1'
#
loop_
_entity.id
_entity.type
_entity.pdbx_description
1 polymer ?
#
loop_
_entity_poly.entity_id
_entity_poly.type
_entity_poly.pdbx_seq_one_letter_code
_entity_poly.pdbx_strand_id
1 'polypeptide(L)'
;MDTVLLEQVVNEQGARRSRTNTARRGGKRVRRGGLDAHLDASAVTDGANDATTALGSRLVQALSGPVSCSCESRAFRRAVTEARIAHEEQVRALDRYRAALERTYAISGETAFDITSIPSPEGRWCVRYPKMGARTAAHEDERIHGLSLDLLRAIISEVYAMPPEWRENLRPTKMALVSPLVFWNLVEYWWSLDHHAVPQLENALSHLLPSLDWQWLRTRRRTPSRKRFRSL
;
A
#
# COMPACT_ATOMS: atom_id res chain seq x y z
N MET A 1 -41.09 -30.61 -9.26
CA MET A 1 -41.07 -31.88 -8.51
C MET A 1 -39.84 -32.64 -9.00
N ASP A 2 -39.05 -33.10 -8.03
CA ASP A 2 -37.90 -34.03 -8.13
C ASP A 2 -36.53 -33.43 -8.53
N THR A 3 -35.73 -32.94 -7.57
CA THR A 3 -34.79 -33.63 -6.64
C THR A 3 -33.48 -34.07 -7.32
N VAL A 4 -32.45 -33.21 -7.21
CA VAL A 4 -31.05 -33.55 -7.46
C VAL A 4 -30.45 -34.14 -6.18
N LEU A 5 -29.86 -35.32 -6.33
CA LEU A 5 -29.18 -36.11 -5.31
C LEU A 5 -28.04 -35.33 -4.63
N LEU A 6 -28.16 -35.20 -3.32
CA LEU A 6 -27.08 -34.96 -2.38
C LEU A 6 -26.34 -36.27 -2.13
N GLU A 7 -25.05 -36.33 -2.47
CA GLU A 7 -24.13 -37.22 -1.78
C GLU A 7 -22.99 -36.42 -1.17
N GLN A 8 -22.64 -36.87 0.02
CA GLN A 8 -22.04 -36.13 1.11
C GLN A 8 -20.76 -36.88 1.52
N VAL A 9 -19.78 -36.13 2.04
CA VAL A 9 -18.70 -36.57 2.95
C VAL A 9 -17.59 -37.42 2.34
N VAL A 10 -16.34 -36.92 2.35
CA VAL A 10 -15.29 -37.40 3.28
C VAL A 10 -14.30 -36.27 3.57
N ASN A 11 -14.05 -36.17 4.87
CA ASN A 11 -13.18 -35.29 5.63
C ASN A 11 -11.79 -35.95 5.72
N GLU A 12 -10.70 -35.26 5.38
CA GLU A 12 -9.36 -35.69 5.79
C GLU A 12 -8.58 -34.56 6.46
N GLN A 13 -8.34 -34.79 7.74
CA GLN A 13 -7.50 -34.03 8.64
C GLN A 13 -6.03 -34.24 8.27
N GLY A 14 -5.34 -33.17 7.85
CA GLY A 14 -3.91 -33.16 7.58
C GLY A 14 -3.11 -32.41 8.65
N ALA A 15 -2.74 -33.13 9.70
CA ALA A 15 -1.62 -32.93 10.64
C ALA A 15 -0.79 -31.61 10.64
N ARG A 16 -0.84 -30.98 11.82
CA ARG A 16 0.26 -30.31 12.57
C ARG A 16 1.68 -30.51 12.00
N ARG A 17 2.39 -29.40 11.74
CA ARG A 17 3.81 -29.26 12.14
C ARG A 17 4.13 -27.84 12.61
N SER A 18 4.19 -27.70 13.93
CA SER A 18 4.87 -26.63 14.65
C SER A 18 6.37 -26.67 14.34
N ARG A 19 6.97 -25.54 13.96
CA ARG A 19 8.42 -25.36 13.92
C ARG A 19 8.80 -24.11 14.70
N THR A 20 9.13 -24.33 15.96
CA THR A 20 9.89 -23.44 16.82
C THR A 20 11.35 -23.48 16.39
N ASN A 21 11.92 -22.34 15.99
CA ASN A 21 13.36 -22.17 15.80
C ASN A 21 13.93 -21.35 16.96
N THR A 22 14.32 -22.05 18.02
CA THR A 22 15.28 -21.59 19.01
C THR A 22 16.57 -22.37 18.80
N ALA A 23 17.62 -21.70 18.34
CA ALA A 23 18.97 -22.27 18.34
C ALA A 23 19.97 -21.25 18.87
N ARG A 24 20.65 -21.69 19.91
CA ARG A 24 21.56 -20.99 20.80
C ARG A 24 22.98 -21.45 20.46
N ARG A 25 23.96 -20.54 20.57
CA ARG A 25 25.39 -20.77 20.87
C ARG A 25 26.26 -21.55 19.86
N GLY A 26 27.42 -20.96 19.55
CA GLY A 26 28.66 -21.72 19.36
C GLY A 26 29.61 -21.16 18.31
N GLY A 27 30.27 -20.02 18.57
CA GLY A 27 31.27 -19.42 17.67
C GLY A 27 32.59 -19.13 18.39
N LYS A 28 33.45 -20.14 18.37
CA LYS A 28 34.82 -20.26 18.91
C LYS A 28 35.72 -19.02 18.69
N ARG A 29 36.28 -18.46 19.77
CA ARG A 29 37.39 -17.49 19.74
C ARG A 29 38.66 -18.18 19.21
N VAL A 30 39.28 -17.61 18.19
CA VAL A 30 40.66 -17.90 17.79
C VAL A 30 41.53 -16.71 18.21
N ARG A 31 42.53 -16.97 19.07
CA ARG A 31 43.59 -16.03 19.46
C ARG A 31 44.73 -16.09 18.44
N ARG A 32 45.11 -14.94 17.88
CA ARG A 32 46.43 -14.53 17.36
C ARG A 32 46.41 -12.99 17.50
N GLY A 33 47.26 -12.30 18.24
CA GLY A 33 48.71 -12.42 18.37
C GLY A 33 49.38 -11.42 17.42
N GLY A 34 49.68 -10.21 17.89
CA GLY A 34 50.34 -9.11 17.16
C GLY A 34 49.88 -7.74 17.68
N LEU A 35 50.48 -7.21 18.76
CA LEU A 35 51.58 -6.23 18.79
C LEU A 35 51.23 -4.84 18.20
N ASP A 36 51.03 -3.90 19.13
CA ASP A 36 51.38 -2.48 19.11
C ASP A 36 50.90 -1.56 17.99
N ALA A 37 49.79 -0.86 18.29
CA ALA A 37 49.63 0.57 17.99
C ALA A 37 48.66 1.17 19.00
N HIS A 38 49.21 1.70 20.10
CA HIS A 38 48.48 2.46 21.11
C HIS A 38 48.18 3.85 20.53
N LEU A 39 47.00 4.03 19.95
CA LEU A 39 46.44 5.34 19.63
C LEU A 39 44.99 5.39 20.12
N ASP A 40 44.73 6.42 20.93
CA ASP A 40 43.48 6.73 21.63
C ASP A 40 42.27 6.85 20.69
N ALA A 41 41.65 5.72 20.35
CA ALA A 41 40.40 5.66 19.58
C ALA A 41 39.15 5.38 20.45
N SER A 42 39.34 5.01 21.72
CA SER A 42 38.24 4.57 22.59
C SER A 42 37.38 5.72 23.15
N ALA A 43 37.91 6.94 23.25
CA ALA A 43 37.16 8.08 23.81
C ALA A 43 36.11 8.68 22.84
N VAL A 44 36.25 8.47 21.53
CA VAL A 44 35.31 9.02 20.53
C VAL A 44 34.09 8.11 20.34
N THR A 45 34.23 6.81 20.55
CA THR A 45 33.14 5.83 20.43
C THR A 45 32.18 5.83 21.61
N ASP A 46 32.66 6.09 22.83
CA ASP A 46 31.82 6.12 24.03
C ASP A 46 30.86 7.33 24.03
N GLY A 47 31.35 8.51 23.61
CA GLY A 47 30.49 9.71 23.48
C GLY A 47 29.38 9.57 22.43
N ALA A 48 29.61 8.82 21.35
CA ALA A 48 28.60 8.57 20.32
C ALA A 48 27.53 7.56 20.78
N ASN A 49 27.93 6.55 21.54
CA ASN A 49 27.01 5.59 22.16
C ASN A 49 26.15 6.26 23.24
N ASP A 50 26.72 7.18 24.02
CA ASP A 50 25.96 7.96 25.01
C ASP A 50 24.98 8.93 24.35
N ALA A 51 25.39 9.61 23.26
CA ALA A 51 24.51 10.51 22.52
C ALA A 51 23.32 9.77 21.87
N THR A 52 23.56 8.59 21.29
CA THR A 52 22.50 7.76 20.70
C THR A 52 21.58 7.17 21.76
N THR A 53 22.11 6.79 22.92
CA THR A 53 21.31 6.29 24.06
C THR A 53 20.46 7.41 24.68
N ALA A 54 21.01 8.62 24.81
CA ALA A 54 20.28 9.81 25.26
C ALA A 54 19.20 10.25 24.26
N LEU A 55 19.46 10.11 22.95
CA LEU A 55 18.45 10.34 21.92
C LEU A 55 17.34 9.29 21.98
N GLY A 56 17.70 8.01 22.17
CA GLY A 56 16.75 6.91 22.34
C GLY A 56 15.83 7.11 23.55
N SER A 57 16.37 7.53 24.70
CA SER A 57 15.56 7.82 25.89
C SER A 57 14.65 9.03 25.70
N ARG A 58 15.11 10.09 25.02
CA ARG A 58 14.27 11.25 24.64
C ARG A 58 13.13 10.87 23.70
N LEU A 59 13.37 9.96 22.74
CA LEU A 59 12.33 9.46 21.83
C LEU A 59 11.28 8.64 22.57
N VAL A 60 11.71 7.73 23.46
CA VAL A 60 10.80 6.93 24.31
C VAL A 60 9.99 7.85 25.22
N GLN A 61 10.62 8.86 25.82
CA GLN A 61 9.93 9.83 26.67
C GLN A 61 8.94 10.70 25.87
N ALA A 62 9.26 11.07 24.63
CA ALA A 62 8.35 11.80 23.75
C ALA A 62 7.12 10.97 23.34
N LEU A 63 7.26 9.65 23.25
CA LEU A 63 6.18 8.70 22.91
C LEU A 63 5.33 8.31 24.13
N SER A 64 5.93 8.18 25.31
CA SER A 64 5.27 7.67 26.52
C SER A 64 4.84 8.75 27.53
N GLY A 65 5.34 9.98 27.40
CA GLY A 65 5.15 11.04 28.40
C GLY A 65 3.81 11.79 28.30
N PRO A 66 3.31 12.34 29.42
CA PRO A 66 2.09 13.17 29.45
C PRO A 66 2.22 14.46 28.61
N VAL A 67 1.08 15.03 28.25
CA VAL A 67 0.88 16.09 27.22
C VAL A 67 1.64 17.41 27.48
N SER A 68 2.25 17.59 28.66
CA SER A 68 2.97 18.82 29.05
C SER A 68 4.37 18.99 28.41
N CYS A 69 4.76 18.15 27.46
CA CYS A 69 6.09 18.18 26.85
C CYS A 69 6.26 19.30 25.80
N SER A 70 7.51 19.75 25.65
CA SER A 70 8.03 20.78 24.74
C SER A 70 7.43 20.77 23.32
N CYS A 71 7.51 21.91 22.62
CA CYS A 71 7.08 22.04 21.21
C CYS A 71 7.69 20.96 20.30
N GLU A 72 8.95 20.59 20.54
CA GLU A 72 9.67 19.54 19.82
C GLU A 72 9.03 18.16 19.99
N SER A 73 8.67 17.77 21.21
CA SER A 73 7.99 16.50 21.47
C SER A 73 6.60 16.44 20.82
N ARG A 74 5.90 17.57 20.73
CA ARG A 74 4.62 17.67 19.99
C ARG A 74 4.81 17.55 18.48
N ALA A 75 5.80 18.25 17.92
CA ALA A 75 6.13 18.17 16.49
C ALA A 75 6.57 16.75 16.09
N PHE A 76 7.41 16.11 16.91
CA PHE A 76 7.83 14.73 16.72
C PHE A 76 6.64 13.76 16.73
N ARG A 77 5.74 13.84 17.73
CA ARG A 77 4.53 13.00 17.77
C ARG A 77 3.66 13.18 16.55
N ARG A 78 3.45 14.44 16.10
CA ARG A 78 2.71 14.74 14.86
C ARG A 78 3.36 14.07 13.65
N ALA A 79 4.67 14.24 13.48
CA ALA A 79 5.41 13.62 12.39
C ALA A 79 5.33 12.09 12.42
N VAL A 80 5.41 11.46 13.60
CA VAL A 80 5.24 10.01 13.75
C VAL A 80 3.81 9.58 13.41
N THR A 81 2.79 10.30 13.87
CA THR A 81 1.39 9.98 13.53
C THR A 81 1.12 10.14 12.05
N GLU A 82 1.66 11.19 11.42
CA GLU A 82 1.52 11.45 9.99
C GLU A 82 2.23 10.38 9.16
N ALA A 83 3.47 10.02 9.53
CA ALA A 83 4.19 8.92 8.89
C ALA A 83 3.47 7.59 9.04
N ARG A 84 2.84 7.32 10.20
CA ARG A 84 2.04 6.11 10.42
C ARG A 84 0.80 6.10 9.52
N ILE A 85 0.05 7.19 9.47
CA ILE A 85 -1.15 7.33 8.62
C ILE A 85 -0.77 7.16 7.14
N ALA A 86 0.31 7.81 6.70
CA ALA A 86 0.82 7.69 5.33
C ALA A 86 1.22 6.25 5.00
N HIS A 87 1.85 5.55 5.94
CA HIS A 87 2.20 4.14 5.76
C HIS A 87 0.97 3.22 5.72
N GLU A 88 0.01 3.42 6.64
CA GLU A 88 -1.26 2.69 6.65
C GLU A 88 -2.00 2.88 5.32
N GLU A 89 -2.02 4.09 4.77
CA GLU A 89 -2.67 4.36 3.49
C GLU A 89 -1.95 3.73 2.30
N GLN A 90 -0.61 3.66 2.33
CA GLN A 90 0.16 2.88 1.34
C GLN A 90 -0.19 1.40 1.38
N VAL A 91 -0.39 0.84 2.58
CA VAL A 91 -0.83 -0.55 2.75
C VAL A 91 -2.24 -0.73 2.17
N ARG A 92 -3.19 0.16 2.50
CA ARG A 92 -4.55 0.12 1.93
C ARG A 92 -4.54 0.22 0.41
N ALA A 93 -3.73 1.10 -0.16
CA ALA A 93 -3.61 1.23 -1.61
C ALA A 93 -3.13 -0.06 -2.29
N LEU A 94 -2.20 -0.79 -1.66
CA LEU A 94 -1.77 -2.10 -2.14
C LEU A 94 -2.87 -3.16 -2.01
N ASP A 95 -3.64 -3.12 -0.91
CA ASP A 95 -4.77 -4.02 -0.70
C ASP A 95 -5.88 -3.79 -1.73
N ARG A 96 -6.25 -2.52 -1.99
CA ARG A 96 -7.16 -2.14 -3.08
C ARG A 96 -6.68 -2.65 -4.44
N TYR A 97 -5.41 -2.40 -4.75
CA TYR A 97 -4.82 -2.81 -6.03
C TYR A 97 -4.84 -4.33 -6.21
N ARG A 98 -4.47 -5.09 -5.17
CA ARG A 98 -4.54 -6.56 -5.19
C ARG A 98 -5.96 -7.07 -5.29
N ALA A 99 -6.87 -6.51 -4.52
CA ALA A 99 -8.28 -6.91 -4.55
C ALA A 99 -8.87 -6.71 -5.95
N ALA A 100 -8.56 -5.61 -6.63
CA ALA A 100 -8.95 -5.38 -8.01
C ALA A 100 -8.39 -6.43 -8.97
N LEU A 101 -7.08 -6.73 -8.88
CA LEU A 101 -6.44 -7.75 -9.71
C LEU A 101 -7.01 -9.16 -9.47
N GLU A 102 -7.25 -9.53 -8.22
CA GLU A 102 -7.75 -10.86 -7.87
C GLU A 102 -9.28 -10.97 -7.98
N ARG A 103 -9.96 -9.85 -8.22
CA ARG A 103 -11.44 -9.73 -8.18
C ARG A 103 -12.02 -10.18 -6.84
N THR A 104 -11.28 -10.00 -5.75
CA THR A 104 -11.69 -10.38 -4.40
C THR A 104 -12.45 -9.27 -3.69
N TYR A 105 -13.10 -8.37 -4.43
CA TYR A 105 -13.92 -7.29 -3.90
C TYR A 105 -15.40 -7.50 -4.21
N ALA A 106 -16.27 -6.95 -3.37
CA ALA A 106 -17.71 -6.91 -3.59
C ALA A 106 -18.18 -5.46 -3.70
N ILE A 107 -18.95 -5.17 -4.75
CA ILE A 107 -19.63 -3.89 -4.92
C ILE A 107 -21.07 -4.05 -4.43
N SER A 108 -21.48 -3.23 -3.48
CA SER A 108 -22.89 -3.10 -3.09
C SER A 108 -23.36 -1.68 -3.38
N GLY A 109 -24.39 -1.54 -4.21
CA GLY A 109 -25.06 -0.25 -4.43
C GLY A 109 -25.69 0.23 -3.14
N GLU A 110 -25.42 1.48 -2.75
CA GLU A 110 -26.10 2.11 -1.63
C GLU A 110 -27.43 2.64 -2.19
N THR A 111 -28.48 1.82 -2.10
CA THR A 111 -29.85 2.30 -2.37
C THR A 111 -30.15 3.34 -1.30
N ALA A 112 -30.08 4.62 -1.67
CA ALA A 112 -30.41 5.73 -0.78
C ALA A 112 -31.84 5.52 -0.27
N PHE A 113 -31.97 5.08 0.97
CA PHE A 113 -33.25 4.99 1.69
C PHE A 113 -33.50 6.28 2.48
N ASP A 114 -33.04 7.42 1.94
CA ASP A 114 -33.30 8.74 2.50
C ASP A 114 -34.31 9.47 1.61
N ILE A 115 -35.56 9.45 2.07
CA ILE A 115 -36.78 10.05 1.48
C ILE A 115 -36.62 11.56 1.18
N THR A 116 -35.57 12.20 1.71
CA THR A 116 -35.30 13.64 1.59
C THR A 116 -34.16 14.00 0.64
N SER A 117 -33.44 13.01 0.08
CA SER A 117 -32.33 13.27 -0.83
C SER A 117 -32.77 13.13 -2.28
N ILE A 118 -32.57 14.20 -3.06
CA ILE A 118 -32.77 14.20 -4.51
C ILE A 118 -31.97 13.03 -5.08
N PRO A 119 -32.59 12.10 -5.85
CA PRO A 119 -31.87 10.98 -6.43
C PRO A 119 -30.79 11.53 -7.36
N SER A 120 -29.54 11.45 -6.90
CA SER A 120 -28.40 11.70 -7.76
C SER A 120 -28.35 10.57 -8.78
N PRO A 121 -28.30 10.85 -10.10
CA PRO A 121 -28.14 9.81 -11.12
C PRO A 121 -26.77 9.10 -11.00
N GLU A 122 -25.83 9.69 -10.27
CA GLU A 122 -24.54 9.11 -9.92
C GLU A 122 -24.68 8.34 -8.59
N GLY A 123 -24.92 7.04 -8.70
CA GLY A 123 -25.11 6.16 -7.56
C GLY A 123 -23.87 6.12 -6.66
N ARG A 124 -24.09 6.17 -5.34
CA ARG A 124 -23.07 5.82 -4.36
C ARG A 124 -23.01 4.30 -4.22
N TRP A 125 -21.81 3.77 -4.13
CA TRP A 125 -21.59 2.34 -3.94
C TRP A 125 -20.49 2.12 -2.91
N CYS A 126 -20.63 1.03 -2.16
CA CYS A 126 -19.65 0.58 -1.19
C CYS A 126 -18.83 -0.55 -1.80
N VAL A 127 -17.51 -0.41 -1.75
CA VAL A 127 -16.57 -1.44 -2.14
C VAL A 127 -16.01 -2.09 -0.89
N ARG A 128 -16.24 -3.40 -0.78
CA ARG A 128 -15.73 -4.22 0.30
C ARG A 128 -14.62 -5.12 -0.21
N TYR A 129 -13.43 -5.04 0.37
CA TYR A 129 -12.27 -5.82 -0.04
C TYR A 129 -11.52 -6.40 1.17
N PRO A 130 -10.82 -7.54 1.01
CA PRO A 130 -10.09 -8.18 2.11
C PRO A 130 -8.86 -7.36 2.49
N LYS A 131 -8.67 -7.17 3.79
CA LYS A 131 -7.44 -6.59 4.34
C LYS A 131 -6.35 -7.66 4.36
N MET A 132 -5.25 -7.42 3.66
CA MET A 132 -4.19 -8.42 3.57
C MET A 132 -3.29 -8.39 4.81
N GLY A 133 -2.86 -9.57 5.26
CA GLY A 133 -2.00 -9.71 6.44
C GLY A 133 -2.71 -9.57 7.79
N ALA A 134 -4.03 -9.34 7.81
CA ALA A 134 -4.83 -9.50 9.01
C ALA A 134 -4.90 -11.00 9.39
N ARG A 135 -4.72 -11.31 10.69
CA ARG A 135 -4.83 -12.70 11.20
C ARG A 135 -6.24 -13.26 11.12
N THR A 136 -7.23 -12.40 10.92
CA THR A 136 -8.64 -12.71 10.70
C THR A 136 -9.08 -12.11 9.37
N ALA A 137 -10.10 -12.68 8.74
CA ALA A 137 -10.70 -12.19 7.49
C ALA A 137 -11.42 -10.84 7.71
N ALA A 138 -10.66 -9.81 8.05
CA ALA A 138 -11.13 -8.44 8.14
C ALA A 138 -11.31 -7.91 6.71
N HIS A 139 -12.48 -7.33 6.46
CA HIS A 139 -12.74 -6.60 5.24
C HIS A 139 -12.70 -5.10 5.54
N GLU A 140 -12.27 -4.31 4.57
CA GLU A 140 -12.40 -2.86 4.61
C GLU A 140 -13.52 -2.45 3.66
N ASP A 141 -14.38 -1.55 4.15
CA ASP A 141 -15.51 -0.99 3.42
C ASP A 141 -15.17 0.45 3.02
N GLU A 142 -15.21 0.75 1.73
CA GLU A 142 -14.90 2.06 1.18
C GLU A 142 -16.10 2.59 0.39
N ARG A 143 -16.59 3.78 0.76
CA ARG A 143 -17.74 4.42 0.10
C ARG A 143 -17.27 5.31 -1.03
N ILE A 144 -17.85 5.11 -2.21
CA ILE A 144 -17.37 5.66 -3.47
C ILE A 144 -18.55 6.29 -4.20
N HIS A 145 -18.29 7.43 -4.82
CA HIS A 145 -19.24 8.03 -5.74
C HIS A 145 -18.98 7.46 -7.13
N GLY A 146 -20.03 6.97 -7.80
CA GLY A 146 -19.96 6.64 -9.21
C GLY A 146 -19.66 7.89 -10.02
N LEU A 147 -18.66 7.80 -10.88
CA LEU A 147 -18.33 8.85 -11.84
C LEU A 147 -18.89 8.45 -13.19
N SER A 148 -19.55 9.39 -13.86
CA SER A 148 -19.88 9.20 -15.28
C SER A 148 -18.60 8.95 -16.11
N LEU A 149 -18.72 8.17 -17.18
CA LEU A 149 -17.59 7.80 -18.04
C LEU A 149 -16.88 9.05 -18.61
N ASP A 150 -17.66 10.07 -18.97
CA ASP A 150 -17.12 11.32 -19.51
C ASP A 150 -16.32 12.10 -18.46
N LEU A 151 -16.78 12.10 -17.21
CA LEU A 151 -16.04 12.70 -16.10
C LEU A 151 -14.76 11.93 -15.80
N LEU A 152 -14.81 10.59 -15.81
CA LEU A 152 -13.62 9.75 -15.63
C LEU A 152 -12.57 10.01 -16.73
N ARG A 153 -13.02 10.11 -17.99
CA ARG A 153 -12.17 10.48 -19.13
C ARG A 153 -11.55 11.87 -18.95
N ALA A 154 -12.35 12.86 -18.58
CA ALA A 154 -11.89 14.23 -18.36
C ALA A 154 -10.81 14.28 -17.28
N ILE A 155 -11.05 13.69 -16.11
CA ILE A 155 -10.09 13.65 -14.99
C ILE A 155 -8.75 13.03 -15.43
N ILE A 156 -8.80 11.86 -16.09
CA ILE A 156 -7.58 11.17 -16.51
C ILE A 156 -6.84 11.96 -17.60
N SER A 157 -7.56 12.60 -18.53
CA SER A 157 -6.98 13.44 -19.57
C SER A 157 -6.27 14.68 -19.01
N GLU A 158 -6.86 15.33 -18.00
CA GLU A 158 -6.27 16.47 -17.30
C GLU A 158 -4.98 16.07 -16.56
N VAL A 159 -5.02 14.95 -15.83
CA VAL A 159 -3.82 14.43 -15.14
C VAL A 159 -2.74 14.01 -16.13
N TYR A 160 -3.12 13.52 -17.31
CA TYR A 160 -2.16 13.21 -18.37
C TYR A 160 -1.52 14.48 -18.96
N ALA A 161 -2.28 15.57 -19.11
CA ALA A 161 -1.77 16.85 -19.60
C ALA A 161 -0.79 17.54 -18.65
N MET A 162 -0.87 17.24 -17.34
CA MET A 162 0.05 17.74 -16.32
C MET A 162 1.52 17.29 -16.53
N PRO A 163 2.49 17.94 -15.83
CA PRO A 163 3.90 17.58 -15.90
C PRO A 163 4.15 16.08 -15.62
N PRO A 164 5.25 15.50 -16.15
CA PRO A 164 5.48 14.05 -16.14
C PRO A 164 5.60 13.43 -14.74
N GLU A 165 5.78 14.24 -13.70
CA GLU A 165 5.77 13.81 -12.29
C GLU A 165 4.36 13.38 -11.85
N TRP A 166 3.34 14.13 -12.28
CA TRP A 166 1.93 13.87 -11.97
C TRP A 166 1.37 12.69 -12.76
N ARG A 167 1.86 12.49 -13.99
CA ARG A 167 1.49 11.34 -14.82
C ARG A 167 1.74 10.02 -14.11
N GLU A 168 2.79 9.93 -13.29
CA GLU A 168 3.07 8.71 -12.52
C GLU A 168 1.89 8.32 -11.60
N ASN A 169 1.06 9.28 -11.16
CA ASN A 169 -0.14 9.01 -10.37
C ASN A 169 -1.21 8.23 -11.15
N LEU A 170 -1.13 8.20 -12.49
CA LEU A 170 -1.99 7.37 -13.34
C LEU A 170 -1.60 5.89 -13.33
N ARG A 171 -0.46 5.51 -12.73
CA ARG A 171 -0.18 4.09 -12.51
C ARG A 171 -1.23 3.51 -11.57
N PRO A 172 -1.86 2.38 -11.88
CA PRO A 172 -2.90 1.78 -11.04
C PRO A 172 -2.58 1.72 -9.54
N THR A 173 -1.37 1.28 -9.18
CA THR A 173 -0.94 1.20 -7.77
C THR A 173 -0.83 2.56 -7.09
N LYS A 174 -0.41 3.61 -7.82
CA LYS A 174 -0.36 4.98 -7.29
C LYS A 174 -1.73 5.63 -7.29
N MET A 175 -2.57 5.32 -8.27
CA MET A 175 -3.95 5.81 -8.35
C MET A 175 -4.75 5.32 -7.14
N ALA A 176 -4.61 4.05 -6.76
CA ALA A 176 -5.21 3.49 -5.54
C ALA A 176 -4.77 4.19 -4.24
N LEU A 177 -3.64 4.90 -4.27
CA LEU A 177 -3.10 5.69 -3.15
C LEU A 177 -3.57 7.15 -3.21
N VAL A 178 -3.47 7.78 -4.37
CA VAL A 178 -3.73 9.23 -4.54
C VAL A 178 -5.22 9.52 -4.65
N SER A 179 -5.96 8.66 -5.34
CA SER A 179 -7.41 8.79 -5.53
C SER A 179 -8.08 7.43 -5.64
N PRO A 180 -8.48 6.84 -4.50
CA PRO A 180 -9.26 5.60 -4.47
C PRO A 180 -10.55 5.70 -5.30
N LEU A 181 -11.19 6.87 -5.32
CA LEU A 181 -12.38 7.17 -6.11
C LEU A 181 -12.16 6.88 -7.60
N VAL A 182 -11.14 7.48 -8.21
CA VAL A 182 -10.84 7.30 -9.64
C VAL A 182 -10.39 5.87 -9.91
N PHE A 183 -9.59 5.30 -8.99
CA PHE A 183 -9.14 3.92 -9.08
C PHE A 183 -10.31 2.92 -9.18
N TRP A 184 -11.25 2.99 -8.24
CA TRP A 184 -12.37 2.04 -8.21
C TRP A 184 -13.33 2.23 -9.39
N ASN A 185 -13.61 3.47 -9.81
CA ASN A 185 -14.40 3.72 -11.02
C ASN A 185 -13.71 3.17 -12.30
N LEU A 186 -12.37 3.24 -12.38
CA LEU A 186 -11.63 2.61 -13.48
C LEU A 186 -11.70 1.08 -13.44
N VAL A 187 -11.66 0.49 -12.24
CA VAL A 187 -11.84 -0.96 -12.03
C VAL A 187 -13.26 -1.39 -12.43
N GLU A 188 -14.28 -0.64 -12.04
CA GLU A 188 -15.64 -0.96 -12.46
C GLU A 188 -15.80 -0.89 -13.99
N TYR A 189 -15.28 0.18 -14.61
CA TYR A 189 -15.27 0.34 -16.06
C TYR A 189 -14.62 -0.84 -16.79
N TRP A 190 -13.40 -1.25 -16.41
CA TRP A 190 -12.71 -2.31 -17.15
C TRP A 190 -13.36 -3.69 -16.99
N TRP A 191 -13.98 -3.94 -15.84
CA TRP A 191 -14.64 -5.21 -15.58
C TRP A 191 -15.99 -5.27 -16.29
N SER A 192 -16.63 -4.13 -16.56
CA SER A 192 -17.82 -4.03 -17.41
C SER A 192 -17.57 -4.42 -18.88
N LEU A 193 -16.31 -4.37 -19.35
CA LEU A 193 -15.93 -4.68 -20.73
C LEU A 193 -15.74 -6.19 -21.01
N ASP A 194 -16.10 -7.04 -20.05
CA ASP A 194 -16.16 -8.50 -20.16
C ASP A 194 -14.83 -9.16 -20.58
N HIS A 195 -13.73 -8.65 -20.03
CA HIS A 195 -12.40 -9.20 -20.27
C HIS A 195 -12.13 -10.36 -19.31
N HIS A 196 -12.34 -11.59 -19.78
CA HIS A 196 -11.93 -12.83 -19.10
C HIS A 196 -10.40 -13.02 -19.06
N ALA A 197 -9.66 -12.26 -19.88
CA ALA A 197 -8.21 -12.30 -19.92
C ALA A 197 -7.59 -11.46 -18.78
N VAL A 198 -6.42 -11.91 -18.33
CA VAL A 198 -5.60 -11.38 -17.24
C VAL A 198 -5.86 -9.90 -16.93
N PRO A 199 -6.24 -9.55 -15.69
CA PRO A 199 -6.62 -8.19 -15.31
C PRO A 199 -5.38 -7.29 -15.31
N GLN A 200 -5.15 -6.60 -16.41
CA GLN A 200 -4.16 -5.54 -16.51
C GLN A 200 -4.91 -4.22 -16.52
N LEU A 201 -5.00 -3.58 -15.35
CA LEU A 201 -5.67 -2.30 -15.18
C LEU A 201 -4.98 -1.19 -16.01
N GLU A 202 -3.72 -1.37 -16.42
CA GLU A 202 -3.06 -0.48 -17.37
C GLU A 202 -3.73 -0.46 -18.74
N ASN A 203 -4.29 -1.58 -19.20
CA ASN A 203 -5.00 -1.65 -20.47
C ASN A 203 -6.35 -0.91 -20.40
N ALA A 204 -6.94 -0.78 -19.21
CA ALA A 204 -8.15 0.02 -19.01
C ALA A 204 -7.98 1.47 -19.45
N LEU A 205 -6.83 2.07 -19.14
CA LEU A 205 -6.50 3.44 -19.55
C LEU A 205 -6.38 3.56 -21.07
N SER A 206 -5.80 2.54 -21.72
CA SER A 206 -5.67 2.49 -23.18
C SER A 206 -7.03 2.34 -23.87
N HIS A 207 -7.96 1.60 -23.27
CA HIS A 207 -9.33 1.50 -23.78
C HIS A 207 -10.15 2.77 -23.53
N LEU A 208 -9.98 3.39 -22.37
CA LEU A 208 -10.72 4.59 -21.99
C LEU A 208 -10.36 5.81 -22.86
N LEU A 209 -9.05 5.96 -23.17
CA LEU A 209 -8.47 7.07 -23.92
C LEU A 209 -7.45 6.54 -24.95
N PRO A 210 -7.91 6.01 -26.09
CA PRO A 210 -7.04 5.37 -27.08
C PRO A 210 -6.14 6.34 -27.86
N SER A 211 -6.43 7.64 -27.81
CA SER A 211 -5.64 8.68 -28.48
C SER A 211 -4.33 9.03 -27.75
N LEU A 212 -4.18 8.61 -26.49
CA LEU A 212 -3.02 8.93 -25.66
C LEU A 212 -1.98 7.81 -25.67
N ASP A 213 -0.71 8.17 -25.47
CA ASP A 213 0.38 7.20 -25.37
C ASP A 213 0.49 6.63 -23.95
N TRP A 214 0.25 5.34 -23.82
CA TRP A 214 0.31 4.60 -22.55
C TRP A 214 1.54 3.70 -22.42
N GLN A 215 2.45 3.70 -23.41
CA GLN A 215 3.64 2.83 -23.37
C GLN A 215 4.53 3.12 -22.15
N TRP A 216 4.52 4.36 -21.67
CA TRP A 216 5.30 4.78 -20.51
C TRP A 216 4.92 4.04 -19.22
N LEU A 217 3.67 3.54 -19.09
CA LEU A 217 3.22 2.73 -17.95
C LEU A 217 4.02 1.43 -17.84
N ARG A 218 4.29 0.80 -18.99
CA ARG A 218 5.01 -0.48 -19.11
C ARG A 218 6.51 -0.31 -18.92
N THR A 219 7.06 0.84 -19.32
CA THR A 219 8.47 1.13 -19.06
C THR A 219 8.69 1.45 -17.58
N ARG A 220 9.40 0.56 -16.89
CA ARG A 220 9.99 0.87 -15.58
C ARG A 220 11.06 1.93 -15.80
N ARG A 221 10.91 3.13 -15.22
CA ARG A 221 11.99 4.13 -15.19
C ARG A 221 13.22 3.46 -14.57
N ARG A 222 14.22 3.16 -15.40
CA ARG A 222 15.51 2.66 -14.92
C ARG A 222 16.23 3.87 -14.34
N THR A 223 16.41 3.91 -13.02
CA THR A 223 17.30 4.89 -12.40
C THR A 223 18.68 4.70 -13.02
N PRO A 224 19.24 5.69 -13.74
CA PRO A 224 20.56 5.54 -14.31
C PRO A 224 21.55 5.31 -13.18
N SER A 225 22.32 4.22 -13.28
CA SER A 225 23.35 3.89 -12.29
C SER A 225 24.32 5.06 -12.15
N ARG A 226 24.71 5.40 -10.91
CA ARG A 226 25.73 6.42 -10.59
C ARG A 226 27.04 6.23 -11.39
N LYS A 227 27.32 5.02 -11.88
CA LYS A 227 28.48 4.73 -12.74
C LYS A 227 28.45 5.45 -14.09
N ARG A 228 27.28 5.88 -14.57
CA ARG A 228 27.11 6.58 -15.87
C ARG A 228 27.57 8.04 -15.82
N PHE A 229 27.69 8.62 -14.62
CA PHE A 229 28.15 10.00 -14.42
C PHE A 229 29.67 10.11 -14.22
N ARG A 230 30.42 9.00 -14.22
CA ARG A 230 31.88 8.99 -14.08
C ARG A 230 32.64 8.93 -15.42
N SER A 231 31.93 8.96 -16.55
CA SER A 231 32.51 8.88 -17.89
C SER A 231 32.28 10.15 -18.72
N LEU A 232 32.11 11.29 -18.07
CA LEU A 232 32.19 12.63 -18.65
C LEU A 232 33.30 13.38 -17.93
#